data_AF-A0A060SMH4-F1
#
_entry.id   AF-A0A060SMH4-F1
#
_cell.length_a   1.000
_cell.length_b   1.000
_cell.length_c   1.000
_cell.angle_alpha   90.00
_cell.angle_beta   90.00
_cell.angle_gamma   90.00
#
_symmetry.space_group_name_H-M   'P 1'
#
loop_
_entity.id
_entity.type
_entity.pdbx_description
1 polymer ?
#
loop_
_entity_poly.entity_id
_entity_poly.type
_entity_poly.pdbx_seq_one_letter_code
_entity_poly.pdbx_strand_id
1 'polypeptide(L)'
;MTSKLFLRDATEVPVYALLLFGGPVAVNHVGGGLTVGTKDCFVKLKAWPRIGVLVNHLRRLLDAQLLRCIEEGTVLDAGASRENPVLEAIQALLLNDGLTN
;
A
#
# COMPACT_ATOMS: atom_id res chain seq x y z
N MET A 1 -0.07 4.84 39.14
CA MET A 1 -0.28 3.68 38.26
C MET A 1 -1.30 4.09 37.21
N THR A 2 -0.98 4.02 35.91
CA THR A 2 -1.96 4.36 34.87
C THR A 2 -2.89 3.17 34.66
N SER A 3 -4.20 3.40 34.79
CA SER A 3 -5.23 2.34 34.73
C SER A 3 -5.71 2.04 33.30
N LYS A 4 -5.17 2.71 32.29
CA LYS A 4 -5.62 2.65 30.89
C LYS A 4 -4.44 2.45 29.96
N LEU A 5 -4.69 1.80 28.82
CA LEU A 5 -3.74 1.64 27.73
C LEU A 5 -3.60 2.99 26.99
N PHE A 6 -2.37 3.45 26.79
CA PHE A 6 -2.07 4.65 26.02
C PHE A 6 -1.08 4.32 24.90
N LEU A 7 -1.32 4.89 23.72
CA LEU A 7 -0.32 4.92 22.64
C LEU A 7 0.62 6.09 22.93
N ARG A 8 1.93 5.83 22.96
CA ARG A 8 2.93 6.87 23.21
C ARG A 8 3.04 7.83 22.03
N ASP A 9 3.08 7.27 20.82
CA ASP A 9 3.22 7.99 19.57
C ASP A 9 2.33 7.31 18.51
N ALA A 10 1.70 8.11 17.64
CA ALA A 10 0.92 7.65 16.52
C ALA A 10 1.06 8.63 15.34
N THR A 11 1.09 8.11 14.12
CA THR A 11 1.13 8.90 12.89
C THR A 11 -0.08 8.52 12.05
N GLU A 12 -0.83 9.53 11.60
CA GLU A 12 -1.92 9.31 10.66
C GLU A 12 -1.36 8.96 9.29
N VAL A 13 -1.94 7.97 8.62
CA VAL A 13 -1.50 7.47 7.32
C VAL A 13 -2.69 7.36 6.36
N PRO A 14 -2.50 7.62 5.06
CA PRO A 14 -3.56 7.46 4.07
C PRO A 14 -3.95 5.98 3.92
N VAL A 15 -5.18 5.73 3.48
CA VAL A 15 -5.70 4.36 3.33
C VAL A 15 -4.89 3.57 2.32
N TYR A 16 -4.47 4.21 1.22
CA TYR A 16 -3.61 3.55 0.24
C TYR A 16 -2.22 3.19 0.78
N ALA A 17 -1.68 3.91 1.77
CA ALA A 17 -0.42 3.50 2.41
C ALA A 17 -0.59 2.17 3.17
N LEU A 18 -1.71 1.99 3.89
CA LEU A 18 -2.02 0.72 4.54
C LEU A 18 -2.19 -0.42 3.52
N LEU A 19 -2.87 -0.16 2.41
CA LEU A 19 -3.08 -1.17 1.36
C LEU A 19 -1.78 -1.56 0.65
N LEU A 20 -0.91 -0.60 0.32
CA LEU A 20 0.33 -0.81 -0.43
C LEU A 20 1.45 -1.40 0.43
N PHE A 21 1.66 -0.87 1.64
CA PHE A 21 2.81 -1.18 2.49
C PHE A 21 2.47 -1.95 3.76
N GLY A 22 1.18 -2.18 4.03
CA GLY A 22 0.76 -3.05 5.12
C GLY A 22 1.02 -4.53 4.83
N GLY A 23 0.30 -5.38 5.57
CA GLY A 23 0.39 -6.82 5.42
C GLY A 23 -0.26 -7.37 4.13
N PRO A 24 -0.46 -8.69 4.06
CA PRO A 24 -1.15 -9.35 2.96
C PRO A 24 -2.54 -8.74 2.71
N VAL A 25 -2.89 -8.49 1.45
CA VAL A 25 -4.19 -7.94 1.06
C VAL A 25 -5.09 -9.05 0.52
N ALA A 26 -6.19 -9.31 1.22
CA ALA A 26 -7.23 -10.24 0.80
C ALA A 26 -8.47 -9.48 0.31
N VAL A 27 -8.99 -9.88 -0.85
CA VAL A 27 -10.18 -9.28 -1.47
C VAL A 27 -11.40 -10.14 -1.19
N ASN A 28 -12.42 -9.58 -0.54
CA ASN A 28 -13.72 -10.24 -0.41
C ASN A 28 -14.59 -9.90 -1.63
N HIS A 29 -14.57 -10.78 -2.63
CA HIS A 29 -15.31 -10.59 -3.88
C HIS A 29 -16.84 -10.65 -3.69
N VAL A 30 -17.33 -11.39 -2.69
CA VAL A 30 -18.78 -11.63 -2.50
C VAL A 30 -19.41 -10.55 -1.61
N GLY A 31 -18.76 -10.23 -0.48
CA GLY A 31 -19.30 -9.26 0.48
C GLY A 31 -18.92 -7.80 0.18
N GLY A 32 -17.96 -7.58 -0.72
CA GLY A 32 -17.31 -6.28 -0.90
C GLY A 32 -16.44 -5.93 0.31
N GLY A 33 -15.16 -5.65 0.06
CA GLY A 33 -14.23 -5.24 1.11
C GLY A 33 -12.83 -5.78 0.91
N LEU A 34 -11.88 -5.10 1.55
CA LEU A 34 -10.47 -5.44 1.56
C LEU A 34 -10.05 -5.70 3.00
N THR A 35 -9.21 -6.71 3.20
CA THR A 35 -8.57 -6.96 4.49
C THR A 35 -7.06 -6.86 4.30
N VAL A 36 -6.40 -6.09 5.16
CA VAL A 36 -4.94 -5.96 5.20
C VAL A 36 -4.45 -6.60 6.49
N GLY A 37 -3.50 -7.52 6.41
CA GLY A 37 -2.83 -8.10 7.59
C GLY A 37 -2.94 -9.62 7.71
N THR A 38 -2.62 -10.13 8.89
CA THR A 38 -2.66 -11.56 9.24
C THR A 38 -3.86 -11.86 10.14
N LYS A 39 -4.06 -13.12 10.54
CA LYS A 39 -5.19 -13.49 11.41
C LYS A 39 -5.16 -12.78 12.77
N ASP A 40 -3.96 -12.48 13.28
CA ASP A 40 -3.76 -11.91 14.62
C ASP A 40 -3.86 -10.38 14.63
N CYS A 41 -3.56 -9.73 13.50
CA CYS A 41 -3.61 -8.28 13.35
C CYS A 41 -4.06 -7.93 11.93
N PHE A 42 -5.29 -7.45 11.81
CA PHE A 42 -5.89 -7.08 10.52
C PHE A 42 -6.69 -5.79 10.58
N VAL A 43 -6.77 -5.12 9.43
CA VAL A 43 -7.64 -3.96 9.18
C VAL A 43 -8.62 -4.33 8.08
N LYS A 44 -9.93 -4.14 8.33
CA LYS A 44 -10.99 -4.32 7.33
C LYS A 44 -11.42 -2.98 6.78
N LEU A 45 -11.41 -2.86 5.45
CA LEU A 45 -11.76 -1.64 4.72
C LEU A 45 -12.93 -1.93 3.80
N LYS A 46 -13.91 -1.02 3.77
CA LYS A 46 -15.00 -1.07 2.81
C LYS A 46 -14.53 -0.46 1.50
N ALA A 47 -14.18 -1.30 0.53
CA ALA A 47 -13.73 -0.88 -0.78
C ALA A 47 -14.18 -1.86 -1.87
N TRP A 48 -14.22 -1.36 -3.10
CA TRP A 48 -14.56 -2.16 -4.27
C TRP A 48 -13.45 -3.18 -4.54
N PRO A 49 -13.77 -4.43 -4.93
CA PRO A 49 -12.77 -5.47 -5.23
C PRO A 49 -11.67 -5.03 -6.22
N ARG A 50 -12.01 -4.16 -7.19
CA ARG A 50 -11.06 -3.58 -8.15
C ARG A 50 -9.88 -2.86 -7.50
N ILE A 51 -10.08 -2.21 -6.35
CA ILE A 51 -9.01 -1.51 -5.63
C ILE A 51 -8.00 -2.52 -5.07
N GLY A 52 -8.48 -3.65 -4.56
CA GLY A 52 -7.61 -4.72 -4.08
C GLY A 52 -6.79 -5.35 -5.20
N VAL A 53 -7.41 -5.55 -6.38
CA VAL A 53 -6.69 -6.04 -7.56
C VAL A 53 -5.62 -5.04 -8.01
N LEU A 54 -5.97 -3.75 -8.09
CA LEU A 54 -5.05 -2.67 -8.45
C LEU A 54 -3.84 -2.66 -7.52
N VAL A 55 -4.07 -2.61 -6.21
CA VAL A 55 -3.00 -2.56 -5.21
C VAL A 55 -2.13 -3.82 -5.26
N ASN A 56 -2.72 -5.01 -5.35
CA ASN A 56 -1.96 -6.24 -5.47
C ASN A 56 -1.08 -6.26 -6.73
N HIS A 57 -1.56 -5.69 -7.84
CA HIS A 57 -0.78 -5.60 -9.06
C HIS A 57 0.36 -4.58 -8.93
N LEU A 58 0.10 -3.39 -8.38
CA LEU A 58 1.12 -2.37 -8.15
C LEU A 58 2.23 -2.86 -7.21
N ARG A 59 1.88 -3.60 -6.14
CA ARG A 59 2.86 -4.21 -5.23
C ARG A 59 3.79 -5.17 -5.98
N ARG A 60 3.23 -6.04 -6.82
CA ARG A 60 4.04 -6.98 -7.63
C ARG A 60 4.95 -6.26 -8.62
N LEU A 61 4.47 -5.19 -9.25
CA LEU A 61 5.28 -4.40 -10.18
C LEU A 61 6.43 -3.71 -9.43
N LEU A 62 6.16 -3.11 -8.27
CA LEU A 62 7.20 -2.51 -7.44
C LEU A 62 8.22 -3.55 -6.97
N ASP A 63 7.77 -4.71 -6.48
CA ASP A 63 8.64 -5.80 -6.05
C ASP A 63 9.56 -6.27 -7.18
N ALA A 64 9.03 -6.42 -8.40
CA ALA A 64 9.83 -6.79 -9.57
C ALA A 64 10.86 -5.72 -9.95
N GLN A 65 10.55 -4.43 -9.76
CA GLN A 65 11.55 -3.37 -9.96
C GLN A 65 12.64 -3.40 -8.90
N LEU A 66 12.27 -3.57 -7.63
CA LEU A 66 13.22 -3.65 -6.51
C LEU A 66 14.13 -4.87 -6.64
N LEU A 67 13.59 -6.01 -7.07
CA LEU A 67 14.40 -7.22 -7.30
C LEU A 67 15.46 -6.99 -8.37
N ARG A 68 15.12 -6.35 -9.49
CA ARG A 68 16.10 -5.99 -10.53
C ARG A 68 17.18 -5.05 -10.01
N CYS A 69 16.82 -4.07 -9.18
CA CYS A 69 17.80 -3.20 -8.54
C CYS A 69 18.79 -3.97 -7.65
N ILE A 70 18.32 -4.99 -6.93
CA ILE A 70 19.18 -5.86 -6.13
C ILE A 70 20.11 -6.68 -7.04
N GLU A 71 19.59 -7.26 -8.11
CA GLU A 71 20.37 -8.06 -9.08
C GLU A 71 21.44 -7.24 -9.81
N GLU A 72 21.12 -6.01 -10.19
CA GLU A 72 22.01 -5.10 -10.91
C GLU A 72 22.93 -4.27 -9.97
N GLY A 73 22.67 -4.28 -8.66
CA GLY A 73 23.38 -3.44 -7.69
C GLY A 73 23.12 -1.93 -7.88
N THR A 74 21.97 -1.58 -8.44
CA THR A 74 21.58 -0.19 -8.76
C THR A 74 20.57 0.35 -7.74
N VAL A 75 20.53 1.67 -7.59
CA VAL A 75 19.48 2.33 -6.82
C VAL A 75 18.28 2.57 -7.74
N LEU A 76 17.07 2.27 -7.26
CA LEU A 76 15.85 2.61 -7.98
C LEU A 76 15.77 4.13 -8.11
N ASP A 77 15.93 4.64 -9.33
CA ASP A 77 15.79 6.07 -9.61
C ASP A 77 14.31 6.46 -9.47
N ALA A 78 13.99 7.11 -8.36
CA ALA A 78 12.69 7.70 -8.08
C ALA A 78 12.62 9.18 -8.54
N GLY A 79 13.68 9.70 -9.15
CA GLY A 79 13.76 11.05 -9.66
C GLY A 79 13.05 11.23 -11.01
N ALA A 80 12.69 12.48 -11.33
CA ALA A 80 11.96 12.88 -12.55
C ALA A 80 12.69 12.59 -13.89
N SER A 81 13.91 12.05 -13.84
CA SER A 81 14.78 11.85 -15.02
C SER A 81 14.39 10.62 -15.85
N ARG A 82 13.63 9.68 -15.27
CA ARG A 82 13.04 8.53 -15.97
C ARG A 82 11.58 8.40 -15.56
N GLU A 83 10.68 8.47 -16.53
CA GLU A 83 9.25 8.18 -16.32
C GLU A 83 9.08 6.73 -15.83
N ASN A 84 8.89 6.55 -14.53
CA ASN A 84 8.53 5.26 -13.95
C ASN A 84 7.03 5.27 -13.61
N PRO A 85 6.18 4.75 -14.51
CA PRO A 85 4.73 4.85 -14.34
C PRO A 85 4.22 4.13 -13.09
N VAL A 86 4.97 3.14 -12.58
CA VAL A 86 4.61 2.43 -11.34
C VAL A 86 4.81 3.34 -10.12
N LEU A 87 5.95 4.04 -10.06
CA LEU A 87 6.22 4.98 -8.96
C LEU A 87 5.27 6.17 -9.02
N GLU A 88 4.99 6.69 -10.21
CA GLU A 88 4.04 7.78 -10.40
C GLU A 88 2.63 7.40 -9.97
N ALA A 89 2.16 6.20 -10.34
CA ALA A 89 0.87 5.70 -9.89
C ALA A 89 0.81 5.53 -8.36
N ILE A 90 1.88 5.00 -7.74
CA ILE A 90 1.97 4.87 -6.28
C ILE A 90 1.95 6.24 -5.61
N GLN A 91 2.73 7.21 -6.11
CA GLN A 91 2.75 8.57 -5.58
C GLN A 91 1.38 9.24 -5.71
N ALA A 92 0.71 9.12 -6.85
CA ALA A 92 -0.62 9.67 -7.06
C ALA A 92 -1.66 9.07 -6.10
N LEU A 93 -1.59 7.76 -5.83
CA LEU A 93 -2.47 7.10 -4.86
C LEU A 93 -2.19 7.54 -3.41
N LEU A 94 -0.93 7.75 -3.05
CA LEU A 94 -0.54 8.18 -1.70
C LEU A 94 -0.88 9.64 -1.44
N LEU A 95 -0.67 10.52 -2.43
CA LEU A 95 -0.91 11.95 -2.30
C LEU A 95 -2.39 12.30 -2.30
N ASN A 96 -3.19 11.62 -3.13
CA ASN A 96 -4.60 11.96 -3.32
C ASN A 96 -5.56 10.98 -2.65
N ASP A 97 -5.06 9.93 -1.98
CA ASP A 97 -5.85 8.84 -1.37
C ASP A 97 -6.92 8.25 -2.31
N GLY A 98 -6.60 8.19 -3.61
CA GLY A 98 -7.49 7.71 -4.67
C GLY A 98 -8.62 8.67 -5.08
N LEU A 99 -8.56 9.93 -4.65
CA LEU A 99 -9.42 11.00 -5.13
C LEU A 99 -8.80 11.67 -6.36
N THR A 100 -9.61 11.98 -7.37
CA THR A 100 -9.19 12.85 -8.47
C THR A 100 -9.37 14.30 -8.04
N ASN A 101 -8.27 15.06 -7.97
CA ASN A 101 -8.31 16.52 -7.95
C ASN A 101 -8.83 17.07 -9.28
#